data_AF-D7FKV2-F1
#
_entry.id   AF-D7FKV2-F1
#
_cell.length_a   1.000
_cell.length_b   1.000
_cell.length_c   1.000
_cell.angle_alpha   90.00
_cell.angle_beta   90.00
_cell.angle_gamma   90.00
#
_symmetry.space_group_name_H-M   'P 1'
#
loop_
_entity.id
_entity.type
_entity.pdbx_description
1 polymer ?
#
loop_
_entity_poly.entity_id
_entity_poly.type
_entity_poly.pdbx_seq_one_letter_code
_entity_poly.pdbx_strand_id
1 'polypeptide(L)'
;MYAATLKATEAAAATVSDWQAEETNFEGLRVKVDEGEGSEGWLMNRMSLHEPIVIFNVESEVEGGVAAIAANLLKHVLEPLRGDLDLSSLDKSAATAASH
;
A
#
# COMPACT_ATOMS: atom_id res chain seq x y z
N MET A 1 27.05 -8.37 -3.20
CA MET A 1 26.52 -8.73 -4.53
C MET A 1 25.45 -7.74 -4.98
N TYR A 2 24.30 -7.63 -4.29
CA TYR A 2 23.19 -6.72 -4.66
C TYR A 2 23.57 -5.24 -4.84
N ALA A 3 24.33 -4.65 -3.91
CA ALA A 3 24.76 -3.25 -4.01
C ALA A 3 25.75 -2.99 -5.16
N ALA A 4 26.58 -3.99 -5.51
CA ALA A 4 27.55 -3.86 -6.60
C ALA A 4 26.85 -3.90 -7.96
N THR A 5 25.80 -4.71 -8.09
CA THR A 5 24.96 -4.77 -9.30
C THR A 5 24.11 -3.51 -9.47
N LEU A 6 23.53 -2.96 -8.40
CA LEU A 6 22.75 -1.71 -8.46
C LEU A 6 23.61 -0.55 -9.00
N LYS A 7 24.81 -0.37 -8.42
CA LYS A 7 25.74 0.68 -8.82
C LYS A 7 26.25 0.52 -10.26
N ALA A 8 26.44 -0.72 -10.70
CA ALA A 8 26.84 -1.00 -12.08
C ALA A 8 25.71 -0.65 -13.08
N THR A 9 24.46 -0.92 -12.73
CA THR A 9 23.28 -0.61 -13.55
C THR A 9 23.01 0.91 -13.63
N GLU A 10 23.16 1.63 -12.52
CA GLU A 10 23.08 3.11 -12.52
C GLU A 10 24.16 3.74 -13.41
N ALA A 11 25.40 3.24 -13.33
CA ALA A 11 26.48 3.72 -14.18
C ALA A 11 26.23 3.43 -15.67
N ALA A 12 25.62 2.30 -16.01
CA ALA A 12 25.26 1.95 -17.39
C ALA A 12 24.14 2.87 -17.93
N ALA A 13 23.12 3.17 -17.11
CA ALA A 13 22.03 4.07 -17.48
C ALA A 13 22.48 5.50 -17.81
N ALA A 14 23.63 5.94 -17.31
CA ALA A 14 24.22 7.24 -17.65
C ALA A 14 24.99 7.28 -18.98
N THR A 15 25.28 6.12 -19.58
CA THR A 15 26.16 6.00 -20.76
C THR A 15 25.51 5.38 -21.99
N VAL A 16 24.42 4.63 -21.79
CA VAL A 16 23.59 4.09 -22.86
C VAL A 16 22.54 5.15 -23.21
N SER A 17 22.66 5.73 -24.39
CA SER A 17 21.99 6.98 -24.79
C SER A 17 20.45 6.94 -24.82
N ASP A 18 19.87 5.75 -24.79
CA ASP A 18 18.44 5.47 -24.77
C ASP A 18 17.93 4.97 -23.41
N TRP A 19 18.78 4.94 -22.38
CA TRP A 19 18.38 4.61 -21.00
C TRP A 19 18.21 5.88 -20.18
N GLN A 20 17.18 5.90 -19.35
CA GLN A 20 16.97 6.95 -18.35
C GLN A 20 16.53 6.27 -17.06
N ALA A 21 17.31 6.44 -15.99
CA ALA A 21 16.89 5.98 -14.68
C ALA A 21 15.63 6.76 -14.26
N GLU A 22 14.56 6.04 -13.94
CA GLU A 22 13.36 6.67 -13.39
C GLU A 22 13.59 7.11 -11.95
N GLU A 23 13.02 8.26 -11.57
CA GLU A 23 13.14 8.81 -10.22
C GLU A 23 12.35 8.00 -9.16
N THR A 24 11.39 7.17 -9.56
CA THR A 24 10.35 6.72 -8.62
C THR A 24 10.60 5.34 -8.03
N ASN A 25 10.61 5.32 -6.70
CA ASN A 25 10.74 4.16 -5.84
C ASN A 25 9.44 3.33 -5.84
N PHE A 26 9.58 2.05 -6.19
CA PHE A 26 8.51 1.06 -6.19
C PHE A 26 8.09 0.64 -4.76
N GLU A 27 7.75 1.60 -3.90
CA GLU A 27 7.37 1.34 -2.50
C GLU A 27 5.90 1.00 -2.31
N GLY A 28 5.03 1.21 -3.32
CA GLY A 28 3.60 0.92 -3.16
C GLY A 28 2.67 1.63 -4.15
N LEU A 29 1.36 1.46 -3.93
CA LEU A 29 0.27 2.11 -4.67
C LEU A 29 -0.57 2.98 -3.73
N ARG A 30 -0.62 4.30 -4.01
CA ARG A 30 -1.54 5.24 -3.36
C ARG A 30 -2.79 5.41 -4.21
N VAL A 31 -3.95 5.30 -3.57
CA VAL A 31 -5.26 5.55 -4.19
C VAL A 31 -5.93 6.67 -3.41
N LYS A 32 -6.35 7.71 -4.14
CA LYS A 32 -7.18 8.80 -3.59
C LYS A 32 -8.65 8.39 -3.66
N VAL A 33 -9.41 8.76 -2.64
CA VAL A 33 -10.85 8.49 -2.50
C VAL A 33 -11.56 9.85 -2.48
N ASP A 34 -12.52 10.03 -3.38
CA ASP A 34 -13.43 11.18 -3.33
C ASP A 34 -14.52 10.87 -2.30
N GLU A 35 -14.64 11.72 -1.26
CA GLU A 35 -15.57 11.55 -0.16
C GLU A 35 -16.78 12.52 -0.27
N GLY A 36 -16.88 13.25 -1.37
CA GLY A 36 -17.94 14.22 -1.63
C GLY A 36 -17.69 15.58 -0.97
N GLU A 37 -18.46 16.59 -1.39
CA GLU A 37 -18.39 17.97 -0.86
C GLU A 37 -16.99 18.63 -0.88
N GLY A 38 -16.09 18.11 -1.72
CA GLY A 38 -14.70 18.55 -1.80
C GLY A 38 -13.77 17.91 -0.76
N SER A 39 -14.27 16.99 0.06
CA SER A 39 -13.48 16.20 1.00
C SER A 39 -12.82 14.99 0.32
N GLU A 40 -11.64 14.64 0.80
CA GLU A 40 -10.81 13.61 0.18
C GLU A 40 -10.22 12.66 1.23
N GLY A 41 -10.22 11.37 0.91
CA GLY A 41 -9.50 10.34 1.64
C GLY A 41 -8.41 9.71 0.78
N TRP A 42 -7.61 8.83 1.37
CA TRP A 42 -6.67 8.02 0.60
C TRP A 42 -6.34 6.69 1.30
N LEU A 43 -5.89 5.73 0.50
CA LEU A 43 -5.24 4.51 0.98
C LEU A 43 -3.89 4.31 0.28
N MET A 44 -2.92 3.70 0.96
CA MET A 44 -1.61 3.35 0.41
C MET A 44 -1.32 1.88 0.72
N ASN A 45 -1.12 1.07 -0.31
CA ASN A 45 -0.60 -0.29 -0.20
C ASN A 45 0.91 -0.25 -0.39
N ARG A 46 1.68 -0.73 0.58
CA ARG A 46 3.15 -0.85 0.47
C ARG A 46 3.64 -2.18 1.00
N MET A 47 4.70 -2.70 0.39
CA MET A 47 5.43 -3.83 0.97
C MET A 47 6.36 -3.35 2.07
N SER A 48 6.48 -4.12 3.14
CA SER A 48 7.59 -3.95 4.07
C SER A 48 8.92 -4.31 3.38
N LEU A 49 9.96 -3.53 3.66
CA LEU A 49 11.30 -3.75 3.08
C LEU A 49 12.07 -4.90 3.76
N HIS A 50 11.60 -5.34 4.92
CA HIS A 50 12.35 -6.28 5.78
C HIS A 50 11.62 -7.60 6.00
N GLU A 51 10.30 -7.57 6.04
CA GLU A 51 9.45 -8.73 6.32
C GLU A 51 8.45 -8.89 5.19
N PRO A 52 7.99 -10.11 4.85
CA PRO A 52 7.03 -10.35 3.78
C PRO A 52 5.61 -9.95 4.20
N ILE A 53 5.44 -8.71 4.64
CA ILE A 53 4.19 -8.13 5.15
C ILE A 53 3.73 -7.05 4.18
N VAL A 54 2.43 -7.04 3.89
CA VAL A 54 1.75 -5.97 3.16
C VAL A 54 1.15 -5.01 4.19
N ILE A 55 1.42 -3.71 4.02
CA ILE A 55 0.96 -2.64 4.91
C ILE A 55 -0.03 -1.78 4.14
N PHE A 56 -1.18 -1.51 4.77
CA PHE A 56 -2.16 -0.55 4.28
C PHE A 56 -2.26 0.62 5.25
N ASN A 57 -2.00 1.83 4.76
CA ASN A 57 -2.30 3.07 5.45
C ASN A 57 -3.59 3.67 4.87
N VAL A 58 -4.48 4.18 5.73
CA VAL A 58 -5.76 4.78 5.34
C VAL A 58 -5.95 6.08 6.09
N GLU A 59 -6.43 7.11 5.39
CA GLU A 59 -6.76 8.42 5.94
C GLU A 59 -8.04 8.95 5.28
N SER A 60 -8.76 9.80 6.00
CA SER A 60 -10.02 10.39 5.56
C SER A 60 -10.22 11.74 6.25
N GLU A 61 -10.86 12.68 5.55
CA GLU A 61 -11.22 13.99 6.07
C GLU A 61 -12.61 14.02 6.70
N VAL A 62 -13.40 12.96 6.53
CA VAL A 62 -14.78 12.87 7.04
C VAL A 62 -14.90 11.94 8.23
N GLU A 63 -15.82 12.25 9.13
CA GLU A 63 -16.09 11.40 10.29
C GLU A 63 -16.57 10.01 9.84
N GLY A 64 -15.85 8.97 10.27
CA GLY A 64 -16.12 7.58 9.88
C GLY A 64 -15.60 7.17 8.50
N GLY A 65 -15.00 8.08 7.71
CA GLY A 65 -14.53 7.75 6.36
C GLY A 65 -13.36 6.76 6.35
N VAL A 66 -12.48 6.76 7.35
CA VAL A 66 -11.46 5.71 7.52
C VAL A 66 -12.10 4.32 7.61
N ALA A 67 -13.18 4.17 8.38
CA ALA A 67 -13.90 2.90 8.50
C ALA A 67 -14.57 2.50 7.19
N ALA A 68 -15.13 3.47 6.45
CA ALA A 68 -15.73 3.23 5.14
C ALA A 68 -14.69 2.77 4.09
N ILE A 69 -13.52 3.42 4.04
CA ILE A 69 -12.42 3.05 3.14
C ILE A 69 -11.87 1.67 3.52
N ALA A 70 -11.67 1.40 4.82
CA ALA A 70 -11.21 0.11 5.30
C ALA A 70 -12.20 -1.03 4.99
N ALA A 71 -13.51 -0.79 5.12
CA ALA A 71 -14.54 -1.76 4.77
C ALA A 71 -14.52 -2.10 3.27
N ASN A 72 -14.35 -1.09 2.41
CA ASN A 72 -14.19 -1.31 0.97
C ASN A 72 -12.90 -2.06 0.63
N LEU A 73 -11.78 -1.71 1.27
CA LEU A 73 -10.51 -2.42 1.11
C LEU A 73 -10.63 -3.89 1.51
N LEU A 74 -11.25 -4.17 2.66
CA LEU A 74 -11.49 -5.53 3.13
C LEU A 74 -12.30 -6.32 2.10
N LYS A 75 -13.47 -5.79 1.70
CA LYS A 75 -14.41 -6.47 0.80
C LYS A 75 -13.84 -6.70 -0.60
N HIS A 76 -13.18 -5.69 -1.17
CA HIS A 76 -12.83 -5.70 -2.60
C HIS A 76 -11.41 -6.16 -2.89
N VAL A 77 -10.52 -6.15 -1.89
CA VAL A 77 -9.11 -6.50 -2.08
C VAL A 77 -8.70 -7.66 -1.18
N LEU A 78 -8.98 -7.59 0.12
CA LEU A 78 -8.43 -8.56 1.07
C LEU A 78 -9.23 -9.86 1.13
N GLU A 79 -10.55 -9.80 1.17
CA GLU A 79 -11.43 -10.98 1.19
C GLU A 79 -11.21 -11.91 -0.02
N PRO A 80 -11.12 -11.40 -1.27
CA PRO A 80 -10.78 -12.23 -2.42
C PRO A 80 -9.42 -12.94 -2.31
N LEU A 81 -8.50 -12.39 -1.52
CA LEU A 81 -7.13 -12.90 -1.32
C LEU A 81 -6.98 -13.76 -0.06
N ARG A 82 -8.05 -14.05 0.70
CA ARG A 82 -7.98 -14.80 1.98
C ARG A 82 -7.37 -16.21 1.83
N GLY A 83 -7.36 -16.79 0.63
CA GLY A 83 -6.68 -18.06 0.35
C GLY A 83 -5.16 -17.95 0.29
N ASP A 84 -4.64 -16.77 -0.08
CA ASP A 84 -3.22 -16.51 -0.32
C ASP A 84 -2.60 -15.56 0.75
N LEU A 85 -3.43 -14.83 1.50
CA LEU A 85 -3.04 -13.85 2.49
C LEU A 85 -3.65 -14.18 3.85
N ASP A 86 -2.80 -14.28 4.88
CA ASP A 86 -3.27 -14.43 6.26
C ASP A 86 -3.90 -13.13 6.78
N LEU A 87 -5.21 -13.15 7.00
CA LEU A 87 -5.99 -12.02 7.52
C LEU A 87 -6.23 -12.11 9.05
N SER A 88 -5.57 -13.02 9.76
CA SER A 88 -5.81 -13.26 11.19
C SER A 88 -5.63 -12.01 12.07
N SER A 89 -4.75 -11.09 11.67
CA SER A 89 -4.55 -9.81 12.37
C SER A 89 -5.75 -8.87 12.25
N LEU A 90 -6.46 -8.89 11.12
CA LEU A 90 -7.69 -8.11 10.92
C LEU A 90 -8.84 -8.71 11.72
N ASP A 91 -8.99 -10.03 11.70
CA ASP A 91 -10.04 -10.73 12.43
C ASP A 91 -9.93 -10.45 13.96
N LYS A 92 -8.71 -10.41 14.52
CA LYS A 92 -8.45 -10.01 15.92
C LYS A 92 -8.82 -8.55 16.21
N SER A 93 -8.49 -7.66 15.29
CA SER A 93 -8.78 -6.23 15.43
C SER A 93 -10.28 -5.96 15.41
N ALA A 94 -11.02 -6.64 14.52
CA ALA A 94 -12.48 -6.56 14.44
C ALA A 94 -13.17 -7.10 15.70
N ALA A 95 -12.71 -8.21 16.27
CA ALA A 95 -13.27 -8.79 17.50
C ALA A 95 -13.10 -7.86 18.73
N THR A 96 -12.02 -7.09 18.77
CA THR A 96 -11.74 -6.14 19.86
C THR A 96 -12.67 -4.91 19.77
N ALA A 97 -12.98 -4.44 18.55
CA ALA A 97 -13.88 -3.31 18.34
C ALA A 97 -15.35 -3.61 18.68
N ALA A 98 -15.80 -4.86 18.57
CA ALA A 98 -17.18 -5.27 18.90
C ALA A 98 -17.45 -5.46 20.41
N SER A 99 -16.41 -5.30 21.25
CA SER A 99 -16.48 -5.51 22.70
C SER A 99 -16.53 -4.19 23.50
N HIS A 100 -16.83 -3.06 22.84
CA HIS A 100 -17.08 -1.73 23.43
C HIS A 100 -18.39 -1.17 22.84
#